data_AF-A0A0F2DEG0-F1
#
_entry.id   AF-A0A0F2DEG0-F1
#
_cell.length_a   1.000
_cell.length_b   1.000
_cell.length_c   1.000
_cell.angle_alpha   90.00
_cell.angle_beta   90.00
_cell.angle_gamma   90.00
#
_symmetry.space_group_name_H-M   'P 1'
#
loop_
_entity.id
_entity.type
_entity.pdbx_description
1 polymer ?
#
loop_
_entity_poly.entity_id
_entity_poly.type
_entity_poly.pdbx_seq_one_letter_code
_entity_poly.pdbx_strand_id
1 'polypeptide(L)'
;MKAKIRKGGYSATIAKQYIDEKQPVQCISTECEPQMKFEDGQPTGEVNAYKAWFIQKGLAPFQVKFDTEITLPPYLSIVSFESLEACEVGYNVYFRATSIKEVK
;
A
#
# COMPACT_ATOMS: atom_id res chain seq x y z
N MET A 1 -10.51 5.42 27.32
CA MET A 1 -10.04 6.48 26.39
C MET A 1 -11.07 6.60 25.28
N LYS A 2 -11.60 7.80 24.99
CA LYS A 2 -12.54 7.99 23.87
C LYS A 2 -11.76 7.87 22.55
N ALA A 3 -12.13 6.89 21.72
CA ALA A 3 -11.58 6.77 20.37
C ALA A 3 -11.88 8.06 19.60
N LYS A 4 -10.84 8.83 19.27
CA LYS A 4 -10.97 9.97 18.36
C LYS A 4 -11.43 9.39 17.02
N ILE A 5 -12.66 9.67 16.62
CA ILE A 5 -13.14 9.38 15.27
C ILE A 5 -12.27 10.21 14.32
N ARG A 6 -11.23 9.59 13.76
CA ARG A 6 -10.33 10.20 12.79
C ARG A 6 -11.17 10.44 11.53
N LYS A 7 -11.25 11.70 11.09
CA LYS A 7 -11.92 12.07 9.84
C LYS A 7 -11.29 11.26 8.70
N GLY A 8 -12.07 10.38 8.10
CA GLY A 8 -11.61 9.30 7.23
C GLY A 8 -11.05 9.80 5.90
N GLY A 9 -9.91 9.27 5.53
CA GLY A 9 -9.22 9.58 4.28
C GLY A 9 -7.79 9.07 4.31
N TYR A 10 -7.19 8.96 3.13
CA TYR A 10 -5.77 8.66 3.02
C TYR A 10 -4.95 9.86 3.49
N SER A 11 -3.89 9.61 4.25
CA SER A 11 -2.89 10.63 4.58
C SER A 11 -1.51 10.04 4.83
N ALA A 12 -0.48 10.81 4.52
CA ALA A 12 0.90 10.45 4.84
C ALA A 12 1.14 10.35 6.36
N THR A 13 0.43 11.16 7.16
CA THR A 13 0.56 11.14 8.62
C THR A 13 0.06 9.83 9.25
N ILE A 14 -0.96 9.20 8.68
CA ILE A 14 -1.39 7.86 9.13
C ILE A 14 -0.36 6.82 8.69
N ALA A 15 0.15 6.87 7.45
CA ALA A 15 1.15 5.91 6.99
C ALA A 15 2.39 5.86 7.91
N LYS A 16 2.90 7.02 8.33
CA LYS A 16 4.06 7.15 9.23
C LYS A 16 3.83 6.60 10.65
N GLN A 17 2.58 6.31 11.04
CA GLN A 17 2.29 5.64 12.31
C GLN A 17 2.51 4.12 12.23
N TYR A 18 2.51 3.56 11.02
CA TYR A 18 2.60 2.12 10.78
C TYR A 18 3.91 1.71 10.14
N ILE A 19 4.42 2.50 9.20
CA ILE A 19 5.66 2.20 8.47
C ILE A 19 6.77 3.12 8.97
N ASP A 20 7.86 2.51 9.45
CA ASP A 20 9.05 3.23 9.89
C ASP A 20 9.92 3.61 8.67
N GLU A 21 9.93 4.89 8.30
CA GLU A 21 10.72 5.39 7.16
C GLU A 21 12.23 5.18 7.32
N LYS A 22 12.71 4.90 8.54
CA LYS A 22 14.14 4.64 8.82
C LYS A 22 14.53 3.18 8.65
N GLN A 23 13.56 2.28 8.49
CA GLN A 23 13.81 0.86 8.30
C GLN A 23 13.52 0.43 6.87
N PRO A 24 14.30 -0.52 6.32
CA PRO A 24 14.09 -0.97 4.95
C PRO A 24 12.73 -1.63 4.79
N VAL A 25 12.08 -1.35 3.68
CA VAL A 25 10.92 -2.07 3.19
C VAL A 25 11.38 -2.89 1.99
N GLN A 26 11.01 -4.17 1.95
CA GLN A 26 11.37 -5.07 0.84
C GLN A 26 10.14 -5.43 0.03
N CYS A 27 10.29 -5.45 -1.30
CA CYS A 27 9.27 -5.96 -2.21
C CYS A 27 9.26 -7.49 -2.16
N ILE A 28 8.10 -8.10 -1.93
CA ILE A 28 7.93 -9.56 -1.94
C ILE A 28 6.97 -10.04 -3.05
N SER A 29 6.53 -9.12 -3.92
CA SER A 29 5.80 -9.47 -5.14
C SER A 29 6.75 -9.50 -6.34
N THR A 30 6.48 -10.41 -7.27
CA THR A 30 7.15 -10.47 -8.59
C THR A 30 6.32 -9.81 -9.69
N GLU A 31 5.01 -9.64 -9.46
CA GLU A 31 4.06 -8.99 -10.35
C GLU A 31 3.04 -8.20 -9.53
N CYS A 32 2.42 -7.19 -10.16
CA CYS A 32 1.31 -6.48 -9.55
C CYS A 32 0.01 -7.29 -9.70
N GLU A 33 -0.72 -7.45 -8.60
CA GLU A 33 -2.06 -8.04 -8.60
C GLU A 33 -3.07 -6.99 -9.07
N PRO A 34 -3.75 -7.18 -10.23
CA PRO A 34 -4.77 -6.25 -10.68
C PRO A 34 -6.00 -6.34 -9.77
N GLN A 35 -6.58 -5.20 -9.45
CA GLN A 35 -7.84 -5.09 -8.72
C GLN A 35 -8.93 -4.59 -9.67
N MET A 36 -9.98 -5.40 -9.82
CA MET A 36 -11.15 -5.03 -10.61
C MET A 36 -11.99 -3.97 -9.89
N LYS A 37 -12.58 -3.09 -10.69
CA LYS A 37 -13.64 -2.18 -10.25
C LYS A 37 -14.92 -2.97 -10.02
N PHE A 38 -15.62 -2.60 -8.95
CA PHE A 38 -16.96 -3.10 -8.66
C PHE A 38 -17.92 -1.91 -8.69
N GLU A 39 -19.04 -2.09 -9.37
CA GLU A 39 -20.18 -1.17 -9.38
C GLU A 39 -21.42 -1.98 -9.00
N ASP A 40 -22.22 -1.46 -8.06
CA ASP A 40 -23.42 -2.14 -7.53
C ASP A 40 -23.19 -3.59 -7.08
N GLY A 41 -21.99 -3.88 -6.55
CA GLY A 41 -21.60 -5.20 -6.07
C GLY A 41 -21.19 -6.20 -7.15
N GLN A 42 -21.16 -5.80 -8.42
CA GLN A 42 -20.72 -6.63 -9.54
C GLN A 42 -19.38 -6.14 -10.11
N PRO A 43 -18.47 -7.06 -10.52
CA PRO A 43 -17.23 -6.66 -11.18
C PRO A 43 -17.54 -6.10 -12.57
N THR A 44 -16.97 -4.96 -12.92
CA THR A 44 -17.18 -4.34 -14.23
C THR A 44 -16.29 -4.94 -15.33
N GLY A 45 -15.30 -5.75 -14.95
CA GLY A 45 -14.24 -6.23 -15.84
C GLY A 45 -13.12 -5.22 -16.10
N GLU A 46 -13.25 -3.99 -15.57
CA GLU A 46 -12.22 -2.94 -15.66
C GLU A 46 -11.26 -3.04 -14.48
N VAL A 47 -9.95 -3.05 -14.74
CA VAL A 47 -8.93 -2.91 -13.69
C VAL A 47 -8.83 -1.45 -13.28
N ASN A 48 -9.00 -1.14 -12.00
CA ASN A 48 -8.94 0.24 -11.49
C ASN A 48 -7.78 0.51 -10.54
N ALA A 49 -6.99 -0.52 -10.23
CA ALA A 49 -5.87 -0.42 -9.32
C ALA A 49 -5.00 -1.68 -9.42
N TYR A 50 -3.80 -1.55 -8.88
CA TYR A 50 -2.81 -2.61 -8.81
C TYR A 50 -2.30 -2.72 -7.38
N LYS A 51 -1.95 -3.92 -6.94
CA LYS A 51 -1.44 -4.16 -5.59
C LYS A 51 -0.15 -4.95 -5.64
N ALA A 52 0.74 -4.65 -4.72
CA ALA A 52 1.92 -5.46 -4.47
C ALA A 52 2.13 -5.63 -2.96
N TRP A 53 2.81 -6.71 -2.59
CA TRP A 53 3.11 -7.07 -1.23
C TRP A 53 4.53 -6.62 -0.84
N PHE A 54 4.62 -6.14 0.39
CA PHE A 54 5.87 -5.66 0.98
C PHE A 54 6.01 -6.16 2.42
N ILE A 55 7.25 -6.21 2.89
CA ILE A 55 7.56 -6.53 4.28
C ILE A 55 8.49 -5.47 4.88
N GLN A 56 8.34 -5.25 6.18
CA GLN A 56 9.26 -4.49 7.00
C GLN A 56 9.47 -5.27 8.30
N LYS A 57 10.71 -5.25 8.81
CA LYS A 57 11.04 -5.93 10.06
C LYS A 57 10.10 -5.46 11.18
N GLY A 58 9.49 -6.43 11.88
CA GLY A 58 8.57 -6.15 12.99
C GLY A 58 7.12 -5.88 12.58
N LEU A 59 6.82 -5.87 11.28
CA LEU A 59 5.45 -5.79 10.76
C LEU A 59 5.06 -7.10 10.07
N ALA A 60 3.77 -7.40 10.06
CA ALA A 60 3.23 -8.39 9.15
C ALA A 60 3.36 -7.91 7.70
N PRO A 61 3.42 -8.80 6.70
CA PRO A 61 3.33 -8.41 5.30
C PRO A 61 2.11 -7.54 5.03
N PHE A 62 2.28 -6.48 4.23
CA PHE A 62 1.23 -5.52 3.93
C PHE A 62 1.17 -5.25 2.43
N GLN A 63 -0.03 -4.92 1.95
CA GLN A 63 -0.27 -4.53 0.57
C GLN A 63 -0.21 -3.02 0.42
N VAL A 64 0.38 -2.56 -0.67
CA VAL A 64 0.26 -1.17 -1.13
C VAL A 64 -0.47 -1.15 -2.45
N LYS A 65 -1.50 -0.31 -2.54
CA LYS A 65 -2.26 -0.04 -3.76
C LYS A 65 -1.59 1.06 -4.60
N PHE A 66 -1.59 0.86 -5.91
CA PHE A 66 -1.21 1.83 -6.94
C PHE A 66 -2.40 2.05 -7.88
N ASP A 67 -2.55 3.26 -8.40
CA ASP A 67 -3.64 3.58 -9.35
C ASP A 67 -3.31 3.11 -10.78
N THR A 68 -2.02 2.94 -11.10
CA THR A 68 -1.52 2.40 -12.36
C THR A 68 -0.61 1.21 -12.11
N GLU A 69 -0.45 0.35 -13.12
CA GLU A 69 0.53 -0.73 -13.05
C GLU A 69 1.94 -0.14 -12.95
N ILE A 70 2.75 -0.72 -12.06
CA ILE A 70 4.15 -0.32 -11.87
C ILE A 70 5.06 -1.50 -12.13
N THR A 71 6.29 -1.21 -12.59
CA THR A 71 7.33 -2.22 -12.68
C THR A 71 7.89 -2.49 -11.28
N LEU A 72 7.74 -3.73 -10.82
CA LEU A 72 8.33 -4.15 -9.55
C LEU A 72 9.83 -4.47 -9.72
N PRO A 73 10.67 -4.12 -8.74
CA PRO A 73 12.06 -4.55 -8.71
C PRO A 73 12.15 -6.06 -8.41
N PRO A 74 13.35 -6.66 -8.48
CA PRO A 74 13.55 -8.05 -8.09
C PRO A 74 13.01 -8.37 -6.69
N TYR A 75 12.61 -9.62 -6.50
CA TYR A 75 12.15 -10.13 -5.20
C TYR A 75 13.19 -9.84 -4.11
N LEU A 76 12.73 -9.31 -2.97
CA LEU A 76 13.49 -8.83 -1.81
C LEU A 76 14.32 -7.55 -2.01
N SER A 77 14.24 -6.88 -3.17
CA SER A 77 14.82 -5.54 -3.33
C SER A 77 14.24 -4.56 -2.31
N ILE A 78 15.11 -3.72 -1.77
CA ILE A 78 14.72 -2.65 -0.85
C ILE A 78 14.10 -1.52 -1.66
N VAL A 79 12.97 -0.99 -1.20
CA VAL A 79 12.22 0.04 -1.91
C VAL A 79 11.89 1.23 -1.01
N SER A 80 11.71 2.37 -1.66
CA SER A 80 11.07 3.55 -1.08
C SER A 80 9.78 3.85 -1.85
N PHE A 81 8.76 4.30 -1.14
CA PHE A 81 7.48 4.68 -1.74
C PHE A 81 7.44 6.16 -2.06
N GLU A 82 6.88 6.51 -3.21
CA GLU A 82 6.53 7.89 -3.53
C GLU A 82 5.11 8.18 -3.04
N SER A 83 4.97 9.26 -2.26
CA SER A 83 3.70 9.71 -1.70
C SER A 83 2.91 8.60 -0.97
N LEU A 84 3.58 7.85 -0.08
CA LEU A 84 2.90 6.82 0.72
C LEU A 84 1.86 7.45 1.64
N GLU A 85 0.64 6.94 1.55
CA GLU A 85 -0.47 7.33 2.40
C GLU A 85 -1.18 6.10 2.94
N ALA A 86 -1.85 6.26 4.08
CA ALA A 86 -2.69 5.23 4.64
C ALA A 86 -4.02 5.77 5.13
N CYS A 87 -5.02 4.91 5.18
CA CYS A 87 -6.29 5.16 5.83
C CYS A 87 -6.67 4.00 6.75
N GLU A 88 -7.46 4.29 7.77
CA GLU A 88 -7.98 3.31 8.71
C GLU A 88 -9.46 3.10 8.41
N VAL A 89 -9.87 1.87 8.14
CA VAL A 89 -11.28 1.50 7.91
C VAL A 89 -11.60 0.29 8.78
N GLY A 90 -12.45 0.51 9.79
CA GLY A 90 -12.70 -0.48 10.82
C GLY A 90 -11.43 -0.76 11.62
N TYR A 91 -10.98 -2.02 11.63
CA TYR A 91 -9.75 -2.46 12.29
C TYR A 91 -8.58 -2.68 11.31
N ASN A 92 -8.77 -2.32 10.04
CA ASN A 92 -7.78 -2.53 8.99
C ASN A 92 -7.11 -1.20 8.60
N VAL A 93 -5.86 -1.32 8.16
CA VAL A 93 -5.08 -0.22 7.60
C VAL A 93 -4.85 -0.52 6.13
N TYR A 94 -5.13 0.44 5.26
CA TYR A 94 -4.93 0.33 3.83
C TYR A 94 -3.89 1.34 3.39
N PHE A 95 -2.93 0.90 2.59
CA PHE A 95 -1.85 1.74 2.08
C PHE A 95 -2.03 1.99 0.59
N ARG A 96 -1.69 3.20 0.15
CA ARG A 96 -1.53 3.55 -1.26
C ARG A 96 -0.28 4.38 -1.48
N ALA A 97 0.30 4.26 -2.66
CA ALA A 97 1.43 5.07 -3.10
C ALA A 97 1.29 5.36 -4.60
N THR A 98 1.99 6.39 -5.08
CA THR A 98 2.00 6.72 -6.52
C THR A 98 2.98 5.86 -7.30
N SER A 99 4.13 5.54 -6.70
CA SER A 99 5.17 4.71 -7.32
C SER A 99 6.11 4.13 -6.26
N ILE A 100 7.07 3.32 -6.69
CA ILE A 100 8.19 2.86 -5.87
C ILE A 100 9.52 3.13 -6.57
N LYS A 101 10.59 3.28 -5.78
CA LYS A 101 11.97 3.37 -6.26
C LYS A 101 12.83 2.36 -5.51
N GLU A 102 13.61 1.57 -6.24
CA GLU A 102 14.60 0.68 -5.64
C GLU A 102 15.69 1.51 -4.95
N VAL A 103 16.03 1.13 -3.73
CA VAL A 103 17.10 1.73 -2.92
C VAL A 103 18.29 0.79 -2.97
N LYS A 104 19.43 1.30 -3.44
CA LYS A 104 20.70 0.56 -3.51
C LYS A 104 21.56 0.80 -2.28
#